data_AF-A0A0D7AR79-F1
#
_entry.id   AF-A0A0D7AR79-F1
#
_cell.length_a   1.000
_cell.length_b   1.000
_cell.length_c   1.000
_cell.angle_alpha   90.00
_cell.angle_beta   90.00
_cell.angle_gamma   90.00
#
_symmetry.space_group_name_H-M   'P 1'
#
loop_
_entity.id
_entity.type
_entity.pdbx_description
1 polymer ?
#
loop_
_entity_poly.entity_id
_entity_poly.type
_entity_poly.pdbx_seq_one_letter_code
_entity_poly.pdbx_strand_id
1 'polypeptide(L)'
;MRQRGKTASIGVISAANLALDPSLRYLPEYIYMGGIYLGPDHVKAEELDHFVRPVVEQFAEAWNPGLEISRTAASSTPVVVETAIILSVNDLPAARDIAGLMSHGSHFVCSMCDLLGQANATNTDFKEWHYRDVEEMKKFAHEWKDASSQKRRKEIYHKTGVRWSSLWLLPYWDPTRMLVIDSMHCLLEGLVKFHCTEALRLGSETEKTPRYSYAYVFPGPAYSGDTLKPNDVISVSQIQQHLTLSLEGTAATSLEKDTLTPSWVNSVPKNYGHAAAGTIKADEWRLLSTVYLPIALITLWGDDEGSQPDANSPLLRVLDHSMCLFLAVTIACFSTASHERAEMYRNLLKHWLDDLYNLFPHARTRKEKPNFHVAFHIYEFLLLFGPVMSWWTFPFERLIGALQKIPNNSHL
;
A
#
# COMPACT_ATOMS: atom_id res chain seq x y z
N MET A 1 -10.50 -34.68 -7.16
CA MET A 1 -10.49 -34.01 -8.48
C MET A 1 -10.97 -32.57 -8.26
N ARG A 2 -10.04 -31.60 -8.16
CA ARG A 2 -10.39 -30.18 -7.93
C ARG A 2 -10.85 -29.58 -9.26
N GLN A 3 -12.15 -29.41 -9.46
CA GLN A 3 -12.63 -28.59 -10.56
C GLN A 3 -12.23 -27.14 -10.29
N ARG A 4 -11.25 -26.63 -11.03
CA ARG A 4 -11.00 -25.20 -11.20
C ARG A 4 -12.17 -24.61 -11.99
N GLY A 5 -13.22 -24.18 -11.27
CA GLY A 5 -14.18 -23.23 -11.82
C GLY A 5 -13.56 -21.85 -11.90
N LYS A 6 -14.05 -21.01 -12.83
CA LYS A 6 -13.73 -19.57 -12.85
C LYS A 6 -14.09 -19.00 -11.48
N THR A 7 -13.11 -18.49 -10.72
CA THR A 7 -13.38 -17.72 -9.51
C THR A 7 -14.21 -16.50 -9.92
N ALA A 8 -15.48 -16.48 -9.54
CA ALA A 8 -16.31 -15.29 -9.69
C ALA A 8 -15.66 -14.16 -8.89
N SER A 9 -15.46 -13.00 -9.51
CA SER A 9 -14.98 -11.82 -8.79
C SER A 9 -16.12 -11.32 -7.91
N ILE A 10 -15.86 -11.20 -6.61
CA ILE A 10 -16.79 -10.67 -5.62
C ILE A 10 -16.29 -9.28 -5.25
N GLY A 11 -17.10 -8.26 -5.53
CA GLY A 11 -16.89 -6.91 -5.00
C GLY A 11 -17.76 -6.68 -3.78
N VAL A 12 -17.22 -5.95 -2.79
CA VAL A 12 -17.89 -5.72 -1.51
C VAL A 12 -17.81 -4.23 -1.17
N ILE A 13 -18.95 -3.65 -0.79
CA ILE A 13 -19.02 -2.35 -0.13
C ILE A 13 -19.13 -2.64 1.36
N SER A 14 -18.13 -2.23 2.13
CA SER A 14 -18.08 -2.46 3.56
C SER A 14 -17.55 -1.24 4.30
N ALA A 15 -17.90 -1.12 5.58
CA ALA A 15 -17.48 -0.02 6.43
C ALA A 15 -17.11 -0.53 7.82
N ALA A 16 -16.04 0.06 8.39
CA ALA A 16 -15.68 -0.13 9.78
C ALA A 16 -16.17 1.07 10.60
N ASN A 17 -16.79 0.81 11.76
CA ASN A 17 -17.22 1.88 12.65
C ASN A 17 -16.02 2.42 13.46
N LEU A 18 -15.56 3.63 13.13
CA LEU A 18 -14.42 4.26 13.79
C LEU A 18 -14.70 4.68 15.25
N ALA A 19 -15.97 4.72 15.68
CA ALA A 19 -16.33 5.00 17.06
C ALA A 19 -16.17 3.77 17.99
N LEU A 20 -15.94 2.58 17.42
CA LEU A 20 -15.62 1.38 18.21
C LEU A 20 -14.16 1.37 18.64
N ASP A 21 -13.90 0.69 19.76
CA ASP A 21 -12.54 0.44 20.24
C ASP A 21 -11.67 -0.19 19.12
N PRO A 22 -10.38 0.20 18.97
CA PRO A 22 -9.46 -0.41 18.01
C PRO A 22 -9.45 -1.94 17.99
N SER A 23 -9.64 -2.59 19.14
CA SER A 23 -9.67 -4.05 19.26
C SER A 23 -10.94 -4.69 18.67
N LEU A 24 -12.02 -3.92 18.52
CA LEU A 24 -13.32 -4.41 18.05
C LEU A 24 -13.61 -4.05 16.59
N ARG A 25 -13.28 -2.83 16.15
CA ARG A 25 -13.79 -2.25 14.89
C ARG A 25 -13.51 -3.05 13.61
N TYR A 26 -12.48 -3.91 13.63
CA TYR A 26 -12.04 -4.73 12.49
C TYR A 26 -12.30 -6.23 12.66
N LEU A 27 -12.99 -6.63 13.73
CA LEU A 27 -13.50 -7.98 13.84
C LEU A 27 -14.65 -8.17 12.85
N PRO A 28 -14.77 -9.33 12.18
CA PRO A 28 -15.79 -9.57 11.16
C PRO A 28 -17.22 -9.24 11.60
N GLU A 29 -17.56 -9.53 12.86
CA GLU A 29 -18.89 -9.26 13.46
C GLU A 29 -19.22 -7.77 13.63
N TYR A 30 -18.24 -6.86 13.57
CA TYR A 30 -18.44 -5.40 13.69
C TYR A 30 -18.21 -4.65 12.37
N ILE A 31 -17.90 -5.35 11.27
CA ILE A 31 -17.79 -4.73 9.95
C ILE A 31 -19.19 -4.68 9.32
N TYR A 32 -19.63 -3.47 8.98
CA TYR A 32 -20.87 -3.26 8.25
C TYR A 32 -20.69 -3.68 6.78
N MET A 33 -21.67 -4.42 6.26
CA MET A 33 -21.72 -4.84 4.86
C MET A 33 -22.83 -4.07 4.15
N GLY A 34 -22.44 -3.06 3.36
CA GLY A 34 -23.37 -2.19 2.64
C GLY A 34 -23.83 -2.77 1.29
N GLY A 35 -23.08 -3.71 0.72
CA GLY A 35 -23.47 -4.39 -0.51
C GLY A 35 -22.46 -5.40 -0.99
N ILE A 36 -22.93 -6.36 -1.77
CA ILE A 36 -22.12 -7.30 -2.55
C ILE A 36 -22.54 -7.17 -4.00
N TYR A 37 -21.58 -7.05 -4.90
CA TYR A 37 -21.84 -7.12 -6.33
C TYR A 37 -21.01 -8.26 -6.95
N LEU A 38 -21.68 -9.05 -7.78
CA LEU A 38 -21.13 -10.24 -8.41
C LEU A 38 -20.93 -9.95 -9.90
N GLY A 39 -19.75 -10.27 -10.43
CA GLY A 39 -19.48 -10.12 -11.85
C GLY A 39 -18.40 -11.08 -12.32
N PRO A 40 -18.56 -11.73 -13.49
CA PRO A 40 -17.46 -12.45 -14.13
C PRO A 40 -16.35 -11.48 -14.59
N ASP A 41 -16.70 -10.21 -14.80
CA ASP A 41 -15.82 -9.11 -15.19
C ASP A 41 -15.90 -7.97 -14.15
N HIS A 42 -14.86 -7.13 -14.08
CA HIS A 42 -14.91 -5.90 -13.27
C HIS A 42 -16.11 -5.04 -13.69
N VAL A 43 -16.98 -4.70 -12.72
CA VAL A 43 -18.08 -3.74 -12.91
C VAL A 43 -17.50 -2.44 -13.44
N LYS A 44 -18.11 -1.85 -14.47
CA LYS A 44 -17.59 -0.59 -15.03
C LYS A 44 -17.66 0.50 -13.97
N ALA A 45 -16.71 1.42 -14.00
CA ALA A 45 -16.62 2.51 -13.03
C ALA A 45 -17.92 3.36 -12.93
N GLU A 46 -18.66 3.51 -14.03
CA GLU A 46 -19.96 4.19 -14.06
C GLU A 46 -21.09 3.35 -13.42
N GLU A 47 -21.02 2.03 -13.53
CA GLU A 47 -21.99 1.09 -12.96
C GLU A 47 -21.76 0.89 -11.45
N LEU A 48 -20.51 1.01 -10.98
CA LEU A 48 -20.16 0.94 -9.55
C LEU A 48 -20.93 1.98 -8.71
N ASP A 49 -21.16 3.17 -9.28
CA ASP A 49 -21.88 4.25 -8.60
C ASP A 49 -23.32 3.84 -8.25
N HIS A 50 -23.96 2.98 -9.04
CA HIS A 50 -25.31 2.47 -8.74
C HIS A 50 -25.37 1.62 -7.46
N PHE A 51 -24.26 0.96 -7.10
CA PHE A 51 -24.17 0.17 -5.87
C PHE A 51 -23.78 1.03 -4.66
N VAL A 52 -22.92 2.04 -4.87
CA VAL A 52 -22.40 2.90 -3.80
C VAL A 52 -23.41 3.97 -3.40
N ARG A 53 -24.18 4.51 -4.36
CA ARG A 53 -25.10 5.62 -4.14
C ARG A 53 -26.11 5.41 -3.00
N PRO A 54 -26.82 4.26 -2.88
CA PRO A 54 -27.78 4.07 -1.79
C PRO A 54 -27.15 4.13 -0.40
N VAL A 55 -25.87 3.75 -0.27
CA VAL A 55 -25.12 3.87 0.98
C VAL A 55 -24.78 5.33 1.23
N VAL A 56 -24.26 6.04 0.22
CA VAL A 56 -23.85 7.45 0.35
C VAL A 56 -25.04 8.37 0.66
N GLU A 57 -26.20 8.15 0.03
CA GLU A 57 -27.43 8.94 0.31
C GLU A 57 -27.85 8.81 1.78
N GLN A 58 -27.77 7.61 2.36
CA GLN A 58 -28.04 7.40 3.80
C GLN A 58 -27.06 8.19 4.69
N PHE A 59 -25.78 8.21 4.34
CA PHE A 59 -24.78 9.00 5.09
C PHE A 59 -24.96 10.51 4.91
N ALA A 60 -25.45 10.97 3.75
CA ALA A 60 -25.76 12.38 3.53
C ALA A 60 -26.92 12.84 4.42
N GLU A 61 -28.00 12.06 4.48
CA GLU A 61 -29.16 12.32 5.35
C GLU A 61 -28.76 12.23 6.84
N ALA A 62 -27.97 11.23 7.19
CA ALA A 62 -27.50 11.01 8.55
C ALA A 62 -26.43 12.00 9.02
N TRP A 63 -25.87 12.83 8.15
CA TRP A 63 -24.94 13.90 8.52
C TRP A 63 -25.69 15.18 8.89
N ASN A 64 -26.72 15.54 8.12
CA ASN A 64 -27.50 16.75 8.34
C ASN A 64 -28.91 16.55 7.76
N PRO A 65 -29.97 16.49 8.59
CA PRO A 65 -30.03 16.88 10.01
C PRO A 65 -29.58 15.81 11.02
N GLY A 66 -29.19 14.61 10.58
CA GLY A 66 -28.94 13.47 11.47
C GLY A 66 -30.11 12.48 11.52
N LEU A 67 -29.88 11.30 12.09
CA LEU A 67 -30.90 10.26 12.23
C LEU A 67 -31.51 10.29 13.63
N GLU A 68 -32.82 10.49 13.71
CA GLU A 68 -33.55 10.34 14.97
C GLU A 68 -33.76 8.85 15.28
N ILE A 69 -33.21 8.40 16.40
CA ILE A 69 -33.35 7.02 16.88
C ILE A 69 -34.17 7.06 18.17
N SER A 70 -35.24 6.27 18.22
CA SER A 70 -36.17 6.23 19.36
C SER A 70 -35.54 5.91 20.72
N ARG A 71 -34.44 5.14 20.74
CA ARG A 71 -33.66 4.78 21.93
C ARG A 71 -32.31 4.19 21.55
N THR A 72 -31.35 4.23 22.47
CA THR A 72 -30.06 3.53 22.38
C THR A 72 -29.85 2.66 23.61
N ALA A 73 -28.77 1.87 23.62
CA ALA A 73 -28.39 1.10 24.82
C ALA A 73 -28.13 2.02 26.04
N ALA A 74 -27.76 3.28 25.81
CA ALA A 74 -27.45 4.26 26.85
C ALA A 74 -28.62 5.24 27.14
N SER A 75 -29.65 5.29 26.30
CA SER A 75 -30.75 6.26 26.44
C SER A 75 -32.10 5.65 26.09
N SER A 76 -33.08 5.82 26.97
CA SER A 76 -34.48 5.43 26.74
C SER A 76 -35.33 6.52 26.06
N THR A 77 -34.76 7.71 25.83
CA THR A 77 -35.43 8.81 25.09
C THR A 77 -34.89 8.88 23.66
N PRO A 78 -35.65 9.46 22.71
CA PRO A 78 -35.15 9.70 21.36
C PRO A 78 -33.84 10.50 21.39
N VAL A 79 -32.91 10.10 20.54
CA VAL A 79 -31.62 10.79 20.33
C VAL A 79 -31.40 11.00 18.85
N VAL A 80 -30.73 12.09 18.49
CA VAL A 80 -30.25 12.32 17.13
C VAL A 80 -28.82 11.82 17.05
N VAL A 81 -28.55 10.96 16.07
CA VAL A 81 -27.21 10.43 15.80
C VAL A 81 -26.74 10.93 14.45
N GLU A 82 -25.55 11.52 14.46
CA GLU A 82 -24.85 11.94 13.25
C GLU A 82 -23.89 10.85 12.79
N THR A 83 -23.82 10.61 11.49
CA THR A 83 -22.84 9.66 10.91
C THR A 83 -22.12 10.30 9.73
N ALA A 84 -20.86 9.93 9.55
CA ALA A 84 -20.03 10.41 8.45
C ALA A 84 -19.13 9.32 7.91
N ILE A 85 -18.90 9.35 6.59
CA ILE A 85 -17.82 8.58 5.98
C ILE A 85 -16.55 9.41 6.15
N ILE A 86 -15.64 9.00 7.04
CA ILE A 86 -14.39 9.74 7.26
C ILE A 86 -13.31 9.33 6.25
N LEU A 87 -13.25 8.05 5.92
CA LEU A 87 -12.21 7.46 5.08
C LEU A 87 -12.83 6.58 4.00
N SER A 88 -12.33 6.71 2.78
CA SER A 88 -12.52 5.76 1.69
C SER A 88 -11.20 5.02 1.47
N VAL A 89 -11.15 3.75 1.85
CA VAL A 89 -9.97 2.90 1.78
C VAL A 89 -10.14 1.88 0.66
N ASN A 90 -9.33 1.97 -0.38
CA ASN A 90 -9.41 1.07 -1.53
C ASN A 90 -8.01 0.86 -2.11
N ASP A 91 -7.83 -0.20 -2.91
CA ASP A 91 -6.67 -0.27 -3.80
C ASP A 91 -6.68 0.90 -4.80
N LEU A 92 -5.53 1.18 -5.43
CA LEU A 92 -5.41 2.37 -6.27
C LEU A 92 -6.41 2.40 -7.45
N PRO A 93 -6.66 1.29 -8.18
CA PRO A 93 -7.73 1.24 -9.19
C PRO A 93 -9.12 1.56 -8.63
N ALA A 94 -9.57 0.87 -7.57
CA ALA A 94 -10.91 1.08 -7.03
C ALA A 94 -11.06 2.46 -6.39
N ALA A 95 -9.98 3.02 -5.81
CA ALA A 95 -9.96 4.39 -5.29
C ALA A 95 -10.25 5.41 -6.41
N ARG A 96 -9.66 5.23 -7.60
CA ARG A 96 -9.95 6.11 -8.76
C ARG A 96 -11.38 5.95 -9.24
N ASP A 97 -11.84 4.71 -9.35
CA ASP A 97 -13.18 4.44 -9.85
C ASP A 97 -14.25 5.00 -8.90
N ILE A 98 -14.17 4.74 -7.59
CA ILE A 98 -15.16 5.19 -6.62
C ILE A 98 -15.18 6.72 -6.47
N ALA A 99 -14.02 7.37 -6.54
CA ALA A 99 -13.91 8.83 -6.43
C ALA A 99 -14.21 9.57 -7.76
N GLY A 100 -14.46 8.84 -8.85
CA GLY A 100 -14.69 9.45 -10.16
C GLY A 100 -13.45 10.12 -10.73
N LEU A 101 -12.27 9.59 -10.45
CA LEU A 101 -10.98 10.12 -10.93
C LEU A 101 -10.43 9.28 -12.09
N MET A 102 -9.62 9.90 -12.93
CA MET A 102 -8.95 9.18 -14.01
C MET A 102 -8.06 8.06 -13.48
N SER A 103 -8.04 6.94 -14.22
CA SER A 103 -7.25 5.75 -13.89
C SER A 103 -5.80 6.10 -13.56
N HIS A 104 -5.22 5.36 -12.63
CA HIS A 104 -3.85 5.54 -12.14
C HIS A 104 -2.78 5.45 -13.25
N GLY A 105 -3.08 4.81 -14.39
CA GLY A 105 -2.18 4.74 -15.54
C GLY A 105 -2.28 5.93 -16.51
N SER A 106 -3.14 6.91 -16.21
CA SER A 106 -3.35 8.09 -17.05
C SER A 106 -2.25 9.15 -16.86
N HIS A 107 -2.38 10.30 -17.52
CA HIS A 107 -1.49 11.42 -17.27
C HIS A 107 -1.73 12.11 -15.91
N PHE A 108 -2.82 11.79 -15.20
CA PHE A 108 -3.05 12.22 -13.81
C PHE A 108 -2.47 11.17 -12.87
N VAL A 109 -1.31 11.46 -12.26
CA VAL A 109 -0.59 10.48 -11.45
C VAL A 109 -1.19 10.36 -10.04
N CYS A 110 -1.66 11.47 -9.47
CA CYS A 110 -2.11 11.55 -8.07
C CYS A 110 -3.60 11.90 -7.94
N SER A 111 -4.23 11.51 -6.83
CA SER A 111 -5.58 11.95 -6.45
C SER A 111 -5.53 13.24 -5.62
N MET A 112 -4.40 13.49 -4.94
CA MET A 112 -4.24 14.59 -3.98
C MET A 112 -3.55 15.81 -4.57
N CYS A 113 -2.52 15.62 -5.40
CA CYS A 113 -1.75 16.72 -5.99
C CYS A 113 -1.92 16.81 -7.51
N ASP A 114 -1.41 17.90 -8.06
CA ASP A 114 -1.47 18.27 -9.48
C ASP A 114 -0.35 17.67 -10.34
N LEU A 115 0.42 16.69 -9.81
CA LEU A 115 1.50 16.07 -10.56
C LEU A 115 0.97 15.32 -11.81
N LEU A 116 1.40 15.80 -12.98
CA LEU A 116 1.03 15.25 -14.28
C LEU A 116 2.18 14.47 -14.93
N GLY A 117 1.81 13.46 -15.72
CA GLY A 117 2.72 12.66 -16.53
C GLY A 117 3.39 11.54 -15.73
N GLN A 118 3.20 10.29 -16.17
CA GLN A 118 3.78 9.12 -15.51
C GLN A 118 5.32 9.19 -15.37
N ALA A 119 6.01 9.88 -16.29
CA ALA A 119 7.45 10.11 -16.21
C ALA A 119 7.87 10.87 -14.94
N ASN A 120 6.96 11.66 -14.36
CA ASN A 120 7.20 12.40 -13.13
C ASN A 120 6.86 11.60 -11.86
N ALA A 121 6.39 10.35 -11.96
CA ALA A 121 6.03 9.55 -10.77
C ALA A 121 7.24 9.22 -9.85
N THR A 122 8.46 9.53 -10.29
CA THR A 122 9.70 9.42 -9.51
C THR A 122 10.21 10.76 -8.99
N ASN A 123 9.52 11.86 -9.29
CA ASN A 123 9.81 13.16 -8.69
C ASN A 123 9.64 13.03 -7.16
N THR A 124 10.60 13.55 -6.41
CA THR A 124 10.63 13.53 -4.94
C THR A 124 10.61 14.93 -4.32
N ASP A 125 10.45 15.97 -5.13
CA ASP A 125 10.44 17.38 -4.72
C ASP A 125 9.05 17.75 -4.18
N PHE A 126 8.62 17.03 -3.14
CA PHE A 126 7.29 17.13 -2.55
C PHE A 126 6.92 18.52 -2.00
N LYS A 127 7.90 19.43 -1.88
CA LYS A 127 7.67 20.83 -1.50
C LYS A 127 7.09 21.67 -2.64
N GLU A 128 7.30 21.26 -3.89
CA GLU A 128 6.82 21.94 -5.09
C GLU A 128 5.47 21.38 -5.58
N TRP A 129 4.96 20.32 -4.94
CA TRP A 129 3.68 19.74 -5.30
C TRP A 129 2.53 20.56 -4.74
N HIS A 130 1.54 20.85 -5.56
CA HIS A 130 0.37 21.60 -5.14
C HIS A 130 -0.82 20.65 -5.00
N TYR A 131 -1.56 20.79 -3.90
CA TYR A 131 -2.80 20.03 -3.74
C TYR A 131 -3.82 20.48 -4.78
N ARG A 132 -4.63 19.54 -5.25
CA ARG A 132 -5.74 19.83 -6.14
C ARG A 132 -6.80 20.66 -5.41
N ASP A 133 -7.41 21.60 -6.12
CA ASP A 133 -8.53 22.38 -5.59
C ASP A 133 -9.81 21.51 -5.56
N VAL A 134 -10.32 21.26 -4.35
CA VAL A 134 -11.49 20.43 -4.11
C VAL A 134 -12.76 21.04 -4.70
N GLU A 135 -12.92 22.37 -4.63
CA GLU A 135 -14.08 23.06 -5.19
C GLU A 135 -14.04 23.03 -6.72
N GLU A 136 -12.84 23.14 -7.31
CA GLU A 136 -12.66 22.96 -8.75
C GLU A 136 -12.99 21.53 -9.19
N MET A 137 -12.53 20.52 -8.44
CA MET A 137 -12.86 19.11 -8.69
C MET A 137 -14.36 18.87 -8.61
N LYS A 138 -15.04 19.42 -7.59
CA LYS A 138 -16.49 19.32 -7.41
C LYS A 138 -17.24 19.97 -8.58
N LYS A 139 -16.81 21.16 -9.00
CA LYS A 139 -17.37 21.86 -10.16
C LYS A 139 -17.27 20.99 -11.42
N PHE A 140 -16.10 20.42 -11.70
CA PHE A 140 -15.92 19.54 -12.86
C PHE A 140 -16.75 18.25 -12.79
N ALA A 141 -16.92 17.67 -11.61
CA ALA A 141 -17.78 16.51 -11.42
C ALA A 141 -19.25 16.83 -11.76
N HIS A 142 -19.75 18.01 -11.35
CA HIS A 142 -21.09 18.49 -11.70
C HIS A 142 -21.22 18.82 -13.19
N GLU A 143 -20.24 19.52 -13.78
CA GLU A 143 -20.23 19.78 -15.23
C GLU A 143 -20.28 18.48 -16.04
N TRP A 144 -19.57 17.42 -15.60
CA TRP A 144 -19.63 16.10 -16.21
C TRP A 144 -21.02 15.46 -16.05
N LYS A 145 -21.61 15.54 -14.84
CA LYS A 145 -22.94 14.98 -14.55
C LYS A 145 -24.01 15.61 -15.45
N ASP A 146 -24.00 16.93 -15.53
CA ASP A 146 -25.04 17.75 -16.17
C ASP A 146 -24.80 17.90 -17.69
N ALA A 147 -23.66 17.42 -18.21
CA ALA A 147 -23.39 17.41 -19.64
C ALA A 147 -24.44 16.62 -20.43
N SER A 148 -25.00 17.27 -21.46
CA SER A 148 -26.10 16.75 -22.28
C SER A 148 -25.73 15.63 -23.25
N SER A 149 -24.44 15.30 -23.41
CA SER A 149 -23.98 14.25 -24.31
C SER A 149 -22.80 13.45 -23.76
N GLN A 150 -22.72 12.17 -24.12
CA GLN A 150 -21.56 11.33 -23.80
C GLN A 150 -20.25 11.87 -24.38
N LYS A 151 -20.30 12.52 -25.55
CA LYS A 151 -19.12 13.16 -26.15
C LYS A 151 -18.58 14.26 -25.23
N ARG A 152 -19.46 15.15 -24.74
CA ARG A 152 -19.08 16.21 -23.82
C ARG A 152 -18.52 15.67 -22.49
N ARG A 153 -19.14 14.61 -21.95
CA ARG A 153 -18.63 13.91 -20.77
C ARG A 153 -17.19 13.41 -20.95
N LYS A 154 -16.90 12.77 -22.09
CA LYS A 154 -15.55 12.30 -22.42
C LYS A 154 -14.55 13.45 -22.55
N GLU A 155 -14.93 14.57 -23.16
CA GLU A 155 -14.08 15.77 -23.27
C GLU A 155 -13.74 16.36 -21.91
N ILE A 156 -14.75 16.53 -21.02
CA ILE A 156 -14.55 17.02 -19.65
C ILE A 156 -13.60 16.08 -18.91
N TYR A 157 -13.91 14.78 -18.91
CA TYR A 157 -13.11 13.79 -18.20
C TYR A 157 -11.67 13.73 -18.70
N HIS A 158 -11.45 13.79 -20.01
CA HIS A 158 -10.10 13.80 -20.58
C HIS A 158 -9.31 15.06 -20.16
N LYS A 159 -9.98 16.22 -20.09
CA LYS A 159 -9.36 17.49 -19.76
C LYS A 159 -9.06 17.64 -18.26
N THR A 160 -9.99 17.23 -17.39
CA THR A 160 -9.96 17.52 -15.95
C THR A 160 -9.55 16.32 -15.11
N GLY A 161 -9.67 15.12 -15.67
CA GLY A 161 -9.49 13.85 -14.96
C GLY A 161 -10.56 13.56 -13.91
N VAL A 162 -11.70 14.24 -13.97
CA VAL A 162 -12.80 14.09 -13.01
C VAL A 162 -14.11 13.79 -13.74
N ARG A 163 -14.87 12.84 -13.20
CA ARG A 163 -16.25 12.52 -13.57
C ARG A 163 -17.14 12.53 -12.32
N TRP A 164 -18.45 12.39 -12.50
CA TRP A 164 -19.37 12.28 -11.37
C TRP A 164 -19.09 11.03 -10.53
N SER A 165 -19.18 11.21 -9.22
CA SER A 165 -19.23 10.18 -8.19
C SER A 165 -20.29 10.61 -7.17
N SER A 166 -21.08 9.65 -6.69
CA SER A 166 -22.08 9.92 -5.64
C SER A 166 -21.45 10.39 -4.33
N LEU A 167 -20.14 10.22 -4.11
CA LEU A 167 -19.44 10.78 -2.95
C LEU A 167 -19.58 12.32 -2.86
N TRP A 168 -19.76 13.01 -3.99
CA TRP A 168 -20.03 14.46 -4.01
C TRP A 168 -21.40 14.86 -3.43
N LEU A 169 -22.27 13.91 -3.11
CA LEU A 169 -23.48 14.15 -2.33
C LEU A 169 -23.17 14.47 -0.86
N LEU A 170 -22.02 14.02 -0.36
CA LEU A 170 -21.58 14.32 1.00
C LEU A 170 -21.01 15.76 1.03
N PRO A 171 -21.57 16.68 1.83
CA PRO A 171 -21.17 18.08 1.82
C PRO A 171 -19.74 18.31 2.32
N TYR A 172 -19.19 17.35 3.08
CA TYR A 172 -17.85 17.37 3.66
C TYR A 172 -16.83 16.55 2.85
N TRP A 173 -17.21 15.97 1.71
CA TRP A 173 -16.31 15.12 0.94
C TRP A 173 -15.12 15.90 0.36
N ASP A 174 -13.93 15.46 0.72
CA ASP A 174 -12.66 15.96 0.22
C ASP A 174 -11.80 14.75 -0.22
N PRO A 175 -11.71 14.45 -1.54
CA PRO A 175 -10.92 13.33 -2.03
C PRO A 175 -9.41 13.51 -1.80
N THR A 176 -8.93 14.72 -1.50
CA THR A 176 -7.51 14.97 -1.20
C THR A 176 -7.14 14.57 0.23
N ARG A 177 -8.14 14.43 1.12
CA ARG A 177 -7.95 14.12 2.54
C ARG A 177 -8.65 12.84 2.99
N MET A 178 -9.69 12.41 2.28
CA MET A 178 -10.55 11.29 2.70
C MET A 178 -10.37 10.04 1.84
N LEU A 179 -9.81 10.16 0.63
CA LEU A 179 -9.46 9.02 -0.22
C LEU A 179 -8.03 8.57 0.10
N VAL A 180 -7.89 7.73 1.13
CA VAL A 180 -6.57 7.33 1.63
C VAL A 180 -5.83 6.42 0.67
N ILE A 181 -4.51 6.52 0.64
CA ILE A 181 -3.64 5.63 -0.12
C ILE A 181 -3.42 4.36 0.69
N ASP A 182 -4.04 3.26 0.29
CA ASP A 182 -3.88 2.00 1.01
C ASP A 182 -2.41 1.56 1.12
N SER A 183 -1.91 1.53 2.35
CA SER A 183 -0.53 1.19 2.66
C SER A 183 -0.18 -0.25 2.29
N MET A 184 -1.14 -1.18 2.33
CA MET A 184 -0.89 -2.58 1.98
C MET A 184 -0.53 -2.73 0.51
N HIS A 185 -1.40 -2.27 -0.40
CA HIS A 185 -1.14 -2.35 -1.83
C HIS A 185 -0.04 -1.36 -2.29
N CYS A 186 0.05 -0.18 -1.67
CA CYS A 186 1.02 0.83 -2.07
C CYS A 186 2.44 0.50 -1.57
N LEU A 187 2.64 0.28 -0.28
CA LEU A 187 3.97 0.05 0.30
C LEU A 187 4.43 -1.39 0.12
N LEU A 188 3.61 -2.36 0.53
CA LEU A 188 4.05 -3.76 0.61
C LEU A 188 4.05 -4.40 -0.79
N GLU A 189 2.93 -4.36 -1.49
CA GLU A 189 2.83 -4.95 -2.83
C GLU A 189 3.35 -4.05 -3.95
N GLY A 190 3.49 -2.75 -3.68
CA GLY A 190 4.00 -1.76 -4.62
C GLY A 190 5.51 -1.57 -4.50
N LEU A 191 5.97 -0.92 -3.43
CA LEU A 191 7.37 -0.52 -3.24
C LEU A 191 8.25 -1.69 -2.79
N VAL A 192 7.91 -2.36 -1.68
CA VAL A 192 8.72 -3.44 -1.11
C VAL A 192 8.88 -4.59 -2.09
N LYS A 193 7.77 -5.05 -2.67
CA LYS A 193 7.80 -6.07 -3.72
C LYS A 193 8.70 -5.66 -4.88
N PHE A 194 8.55 -4.44 -5.39
CA PHE A 194 9.41 -3.95 -6.48
C PHE A 194 10.89 -3.92 -6.08
N HIS A 195 11.23 -3.41 -4.91
CA HIS A 195 12.61 -3.36 -4.42
C HIS A 195 13.20 -4.76 -4.31
N CYS A 196 12.43 -5.70 -3.77
CA CYS A 196 12.86 -7.08 -3.60
C CYS A 196 13.01 -7.81 -4.95
N THR A 197 12.04 -7.71 -5.86
CA THR A 197 12.00 -8.52 -7.09
C THR A 197 12.73 -7.88 -8.26
N GLU A 198 12.72 -6.55 -8.39
CA GLU A 198 13.28 -5.85 -9.55
C GLU A 198 14.66 -5.25 -9.23
N ALA A 199 14.81 -4.59 -8.07
CA ALA A 199 16.08 -3.98 -7.69
C ALA A 199 17.07 -5.04 -7.20
N LEU A 200 16.72 -5.79 -6.15
CA LEU A 200 17.54 -6.86 -5.58
C LEU A 200 17.46 -8.19 -6.35
N ARG A 201 16.50 -8.33 -7.28
CA ARG A 201 16.30 -9.54 -8.11
C ARG A 201 16.08 -10.84 -7.33
N LEU A 202 15.51 -10.77 -6.13
CA LEU A 202 15.21 -11.95 -5.33
C LEU A 202 14.33 -12.94 -6.10
N GLY A 203 14.79 -14.20 -6.23
CA GLY A 203 14.13 -15.25 -7.01
C GLY A 203 14.62 -15.40 -8.46
N SER A 204 15.56 -14.59 -8.95
CA SER A 204 16.24 -14.86 -10.23
C SER A 204 17.36 -15.90 -10.05
N GLU A 205 17.31 -17.00 -10.78
CA GLU A 205 18.37 -18.02 -10.81
C GLU A 205 19.65 -17.42 -11.40
N THR A 206 20.53 -16.88 -10.55
CA THR A 206 21.89 -16.52 -10.95
C THR A 206 22.90 -17.10 -9.95
N GLU A 207 23.77 -17.96 -10.48
CA GLU A 207 24.81 -18.68 -9.75
C GLU A 207 26.01 -17.78 -9.42
N LYS A 208 26.41 -17.79 -8.14
CA LYS A 208 27.78 -17.97 -7.59
C LYS A 208 27.89 -17.33 -6.20
N THR A 209 28.44 -18.08 -5.26
CA THR A 209 28.44 -17.79 -3.81
C THR A 209 29.87 -17.46 -3.33
N PRO A 210 30.23 -16.22 -2.98
CA PRO A 210 31.41 -15.93 -2.15
C PRO A 210 31.16 -16.06 -0.62
N ARG A 211 32.03 -16.72 0.13
CA ARG A 211 31.91 -16.86 1.60
C ARG A 211 32.32 -15.56 2.33
N TYR A 212 31.54 -15.12 3.32
CA TYR A 212 31.89 -14.05 4.27
C TYR A 212 31.51 -14.44 5.72
N SER A 213 32.11 -13.79 6.72
CA SER A 213 31.89 -13.96 8.17
C SER A 213 31.30 -12.68 8.80
N TYR A 214 30.76 -12.75 10.03
CA TYR A 214 29.64 -11.92 10.51
C TYR A 214 29.91 -10.84 11.60
N ALA A 215 29.13 -9.75 11.47
CA ALA A 215 28.49 -8.80 12.43
C ALA A 215 29.14 -7.46 12.90
N TYR A 216 28.47 -6.32 12.60
CA TYR A 216 28.39 -5.07 13.40
C TYR A 216 27.01 -4.33 13.28
N VAL A 217 26.72 -3.34 14.15
CA VAL A 217 25.45 -2.61 14.35
C VAL A 217 25.44 -1.22 13.68
N PHE A 218 24.38 -0.89 12.95
CA PHE A 218 24.23 0.31 12.09
C PHE A 218 23.88 1.63 12.83
N PRO A 219 24.60 2.74 12.55
CA PRO A 219 24.10 4.11 12.71
C PRO A 219 24.28 4.95 11.42
N GLY A 220 23.20 5.47 10.83
CA GLY A 220 23.27 6.31 9.60
C GLY A 220 23.15 7.83 9.83
N PRO A 221 23.25 8.68 8.79
CA PRO A 221 24.21 8.65 7.67
C PRO A 221 24.98 9.98 7.49
N ALA A 222 25.96 10.02 6.57
CA ALA A 222 26.08 11.09 5.55
C ALA A 222 26.99 10.72 4.34
N TYR A 223 26.54 11.08 3.12
CA TYR A 223 27.28 11.29 1.82
C TYR A 223 27.86 10.08 1.06
N SER A 224 28.35 10.16 -0.20
CA SER A 224 28.04 10.90 -1.45
C SER A 224 28.49 10.01 -2.62
N GLY A 225 27.76 10.00 -3.74
CA GLY A 225 27.77 8.89 -4.71
C GLY A 225 28.93 8.77 -5.70
N ASP A 226 29.18 7.51 -6.07
CA ASP A 226 29.75 7.06 -7.35
C ASP A 226 28.99 5.83 -7.87
N THR A 227 28.96 5.57 -9.18
CA THR A 227 28.02 4.60 -9.80
C THR A 227 28.49 3.14 -9.73
N LEU A 228 27.59 2.20 -9.42
CA LEU A 228 27.87 0.75 -9.39
C LEU A 228 27.90 0.13 -10.79
N LYS A 229 28.75 -0.88 -11.02
CA LYS A 229 28.78 -1.62 -12.30
C LYS A 229 27.78 -2.80 -12.26
N PRO A 230 27.19 -3.19 -13.41
CA PRO A 230 26.15 -4.23 -13.47
C PRO A 230 26.51 -5.61 -12.90
N ASN A 231 27.81 -5.91 -12.76
CA ASN A 231 28.30 -7.18 -12.20
C ASN A 231 28.52 -7.13 -10.67
N ASP A 232 28.43 -5.94 -10.05
CA ASP A 232 28.68 -5.74 -8.61
C ASP A 232 27.43 -6.01 -7.75
N VAL A 233 26.26 -6.14 -8.38
CA VAL A 233 25.04 -6.65 -7.73
C VAL A 233 25.13 -8.18 -7.68
N ILE A 234 25.84 -8.69 -6.68
CA ILE A 234 26.20 -10.10 -6.54
C ILE A 234 25.07 -10.91 -5.88
N SER A 235 24.79 -12.05 -6.52
CA SER A 235 24.27 -13.31 -5.98
C SER A 235 22.94 -13.26 -5.21
N VAL A 236 21.86 -13.21 -5.99
CA VAL A 236 20.51 -13.57 -5.52
C VAL A 236 20.52 -14.89 -4.74
N SER A 237 21.36 -15.85 -5.17
CA SER A 237 21.51 -17.14 -4.48
C SER A 237 21.95 -17.03 -3.02
N GLN A 238 22.72 -16.00 -2.64
CA GLN A 238 23.20 -15.80 -1.26
C GLN A 238 22.17 -15.19 -0.34
N ILE A 239 21.52 -14.11 -0.79
CA ILE A 239 20.42 -13.50 -0.03
C ILE A 239 19.33 -14.56 0.15
N GLN A 240 19.04 -15.32 -0.91
CA GLN A 240 18.06 -16.40 -0.86
C GLN A 240 18.52 -17.55 0.03
N GLN A 241 19.79 -17.97 0.00
CA GLN A 241 20.32 -18.97 0.93
C GLN A 241 20.26 -18.50 2.38
N HIS A 242 20.62 -17.25 2.69
CA HIS A 242 20.54 -16.71 4.05
C HIS A 242 19.09 -16.52 4.52
N LEU A 243 18.19 -16.10 3.65
CA LEU A 243 16.75 -16.05 3.93
C LEU A 243 16.21 -17.46 4.19
N THR A 244 16.51 -18.44 3.33
CA THR A 244 16.12 -19.83 3.49
C THR A 244 16.71 -20.42 4.78
N LEU A 245 17.99 -20.18 5.10
CA LEU A 245 18.61 -20.60 6.36
C LEU A 245 17.93 -19.95 7.58
N SER A 246 17.59 -18.67 7.50
CA SER A 246 16.84 -17.94 8.54
C SER A 246 15.39 -18.45 8.70
N LEU A 247 14.82 -19.05 7.64
CA LEU A 247 13.44 -19.56 7.60
C LEU A 247 13.34 -21.08 7.87
N GLU A 248 14.39 -21.85 7.60
CA GLU A 248 14.42 -23.31 7.74
C GLU A 248 14.94 -23.76 9.10
N GLY A 249 15.77 -22.97 9.79
CA GLY A 249 16.37 -23.37 11.06
C GLY A 249 17.22 -24.65 10.94
N THR A 250 17.73 -24.94 9.74
CA THR A 250 18.60 -26.10 9.50
C THR A 250 19.81 -25.73 8.66
N ALA A 251 20.94 -25.70 9.36
CA ALA A 251 22.31 -25.98 8.95
C ALA A 251 23.22 -24.78 8.61
N ALA A 252 23.96 -24.40 9.65
CA ALA A 252 25.33 -23.88 9.63
C ALA A 252 25.52 -22.39 9.33
N THR A 253 24.82 -21.53 10.07
CA THR A 253 25.36 -20.22 10.44
C THR A 253 25.11 -19.99 11.93
N SER A 254 26.03 -19.32 12.61
CA SER A 254 26.02 -19.04 14.06
C SER A 254 24.79 -18.26 14.56
N LEU A 255 23.87 -17.88 13.68
CA LEU A 255 22.60 -17.21 13.98
C LEU A 255 21.57 -18.12 14.67
N GLU A 256 21.71 -19.45 14.54
CA GLU A 256 20.79 -20.45 15.12
C GLU A 256 20.80 -20.48 16.66
N LYS A 257 21.87 -20.03 17.33
CA LYS A 257 21.95 -20.16 18.79
C LYS A 257 21.11 -19.13 19.56
N ASP A 258 20.76 -18.00 18.95
CA ASP A 258 20.14 -16.88 19.68
C ASP A 258 18.87 -16.28 19.03
N THR A 259 18.42 -16.77 17.87
CA THR A 259 17.23 -16.19 17.20
C THR A 259 15.96 -16.95 17.60
N LEU A 260 15.34 -16.53 18.71
CA LEU A 260 14.00 -16.96 19.09
C LEU A 260 12.96 -16.22 18.25
N THR A 261 12.31 -16.88 17.29
CA THR A 261 11.18 -16.31 16.55
C THR A 261 9.94 -16.27 17.45
N PRO A 262 9.39 -15.10 17.77
CA PRO A 262 8.20 -15.01 18.61
C PRO A 262 6.98 -15.66 17.95
N SER A 263 6.10 -16.26 18.75
CA SER A 263 4.90 -16.97 18.27
C SER A 263 3.88 -16.10 17.51
N TRP A 264 4.01 -14.78 17.57
CA TRP A 264 3.17 -13.82 16.85
C TRP A 264 3.67 -13.50 15.42
N VAL A 265 4.85 -14.00 15.04
CA VAL A 265 5.41 -13.86 13.70
C VAL A 265 4.84 -14.97 12.81
N ASN A 266 4.02 -14.59 11.81
CA ASN A 266 3.49 -15.54 10.83
C ASN A 266 4.63 -16.20 10.03
N SER A 267 4.49 -17.48 9.67
CA SER A 267 5.51 -18.16 8.88
C SER A 267 5.58 -17.59 7.45
N VAL A 268 6.76 -17.14 7.02
CA VAL A 268 7.02 -16.83 5.60
C VAL A 268 7.24 -18.14 4.84
N PRO A 269 6.81 -18.27 3.57
CA PRO A 269 7.06 -19.47 2.76
C PRO A 269 8.54 -19.82 2.68
N LYS A 270 8.88 -21.05 3.10
CA LYS A 270 10.26 -21.55 3.22
C LYS A 270 11.00 -21.65 1.87
N ASN A 271 10.27 -21.71 0.78
CA ASN A 271 10.77 -21.81 -0.59
C ASN A 271 10.68 -20.48 -1.36
N TYR A 272 10.77 -19.35 -0.64
CA TYR A 272 10.77 -17.99 -1.18
C TYR A 272 11.56 -17.89 -2.49
N GLY A 273 10.97 -17.26 -3.52
CA GLY A 273 11.57 -17.06 -4.84
C GLY A 273 11.46 -18.25 -5.82
N HIS A 274 11.05 -19.44 -5.39
CA HIS A 274 10.77 -20.56 -6.31
C HIS A 274 9.35 -20.49 -6.86
N ALA A 275 9.16 -20.86 -8.14
CA ALA A 275 7.83 -20.93 -8.78
C ALA A 275 6.83 -21.84 -8.01
N ALA A 276 7.33 -22.78 -7.20
CA ALA A 276 6.53 -23.67 -6.36
C ALA A 276 6.02 -23.03 -5.05
N ALA A 277 6.50 -21.86 -4.65
CA ALA A 277 6.11 -21.18 -3.40
C ALA A 277 4.74 -20.47 -3.48
N GLY A 278 4.24 -20.25 -4.69
CA GLY A 278 3.08 -19.40 -4.93
C GLY A 278 3.42 -17.91 -4.86
N THR A 279 2.39 -17.06 -4.96
CA THR A 279 2.55 -15.60 -4.90
C THR A 279 2.70 -15.13 -3.46
N ILE A 280 3.74 -14.35 -3.19
CA ILE A 280 3.99 -13.73 -1.88
C ILE A 280 2.90 -12.70 -1.59
N LYS A 281 2.27 -12.82 -0.42
CA LYS A 281 1.18 -11.96 0.06
C LYS A 281 1.71 -10.71 0.74
N ALA A 282 0.89 -9.67 0.83
CA ALA A 282 1.28 -8.41 1.49
C ALA A 282 1.85 -8.57 2.90
N ASP A 283 1.25 -9.38 3.78
CA ASP A 283 1.77 -9.58 5.15
C ASP A 283 3.14 -10.27 5.16
N GLU A 284 3.41 -11.14 4.19
CA GLU A 284 4.73 -11.77 4.01
C GLU A 284 5.76 -10.74 3.54
N TRP A 285 5.39 -9.81 2.65
CA TRP A 285 6.24 -8.67 2.28
C TRP A 285 6.55 -7.76 3.47
N ARG A 286 5.56 -7.49 4.32
CA ARG A 286 5.75 -6.73 5.56
C ARG A 286 6.79 -7.41 6.45
N LEU A 287 6.63 -8.70 6.69
CA LEU A 287 7.53 -9.43 7.58
C LEU A 287 8.95 -9.59 6.99
N LEU A 288 9.05 -9.83 5.69
CA LEU A 288 10.33 -9.85 4.99
C LEU A 288 11.07 -8.53 5.11
N SER A 289 10.41 -7.41 4.80
CA SER A 289 11.06 -6.08 4.82
C SER A 289 11.34 -5.55 6.22
N THR A 290 10.56 -5.91 7.24
CA THR A 290 10.71 -5.34 8.59
C THR A 290 11.54 -6.22 9.54
N VAL A 291 11.74 -7.50 9.21
CA VAL A 291 12.46 -8.45 10.07
C VAL A 291 13.56 -9.19 9.31
N TYR A 292 13.21 -10.03 8.35
CA TYR A 292 14.15 -11.00 7.78
C TYR A 292 15.21 -10.39 6.87
N LEU A 293 14.81 -9.52 5.94
CA LEU A 293 15.74 -8.87 5.01
C LEU A 293 16.71 -7.93 5.74
N PRO A 294 16.29 -7.06 6.68
CA PRO A 294 17.24 -6.29 7.48
C PRO A 294 18.33 -7.15 8.11
N ILE A 295 17.96 -8.24 8.78
CA ILE A 295 18.92 -9.16 9.41
C ILE A 295 19.85 -9.77 8.36
N ALA A 296 19.30 -10.32 7.27
CA ALA A 296 20.09 -10.98 6.24
C ALA A 296 21.07 -10.02 5.53
N LEU A 297 20.61 -8.82 5.16
CA LEU A 297 21.43 -7.84 4.45
C LEU A 297 22.52 -7.25 5.36
N ILE A 298 22.21 -6.94 6.63
CA ILE A 298 23.23 -6.48 7.60
C ILE A 298 24.29 -7.56 7.82
N THR A 299 23.85 -8.81 7.94
CA THR A 299 24.74 -9.96 8.16
C THR A 299 25.66 -10.21 6.95
N LEU A 300 25.16 -9.98 5.73
CA LEU A 300 25.89 -10.21 4.49
C LEU A 300 26.80 -9.04 4.08
N TRP A 301 26.35 -7.81 4.31
CA TRP A 301 26.95 -6.61 3.70
C TRP A 301 27.33 -5.53 4.71
N GLY A 302 27.01 -5.72 5.99
CA GLY A 302 27.33 -4.79 7.07
C GLY A 302 28.56 -5.18 7.88
N ASP A 303 29.25 -6.25 7.50
CA ASP A 303 30.46 -6.73 8.17
C ASP A 303 31.52 -7.17 7.16
N ASP A 304 32.77 -6.85 7.45
CA ASP A 304 33.97 -7.31 6.76
C ASP A 304 34.95 -7.87 7.81
N GLU A 305 34.79 -9.15 8.14
CA GLU A 305 35.60 -9.89 9.12
C GLU A 305 35.61 -9.25 10.54
N GLY A 306 34.44 -8.85 11.05
CA GLY A 306 34.29 -8.23 12.37
C GLY A 306 34.64 -6.74 12.40
N SER A 307 34.81 -6.11 11.24
CA SER A 307 35.03 -4.67 11.06
C SER A 307 33.97 -4.08 10.14
N GLN A 308 33.71 -2.78 10.28
CA GLN A 308 32.81 -2.08 9.36
C GLN A 308 33.40 -2.09 7.94
N PRO A 309 32.62 -2.45 6.90
CA PRO A 309 33.08 -2.37 5.51
C PRO A 309 33.50 -0.94 5.15
N ASP A 310 34.39 -0.80 4.16
CA ASP A 310 34.78 0.52 3.64
C ASP A 310 33.54 1.35 3.25
N ALA A 311 33.58 2.65 3.52
CA ALA A 311 32.45 3.54 3.24
C ALA A 311 32.09 3.60 1.74
N ASN A 312 33.06 3.30 0.86
CA ASN A 312 32.80 3.22 -0.59
C ASN A 312 32.36 1.83 -1.05
N SER A 313 32.16 0.87 -0.14
CA SER A 313 31.72 -0.48 -0.47
C SER A 313 30.39 -0.46 -1.22
N PRO A 314 30.33 -1.03 -2.44
CA PRO A 314 29.10 -1.19 -3.21
C PRO A 314 27.96 -1.84 -2.44
N LEU A 315 28.28 -2.89 -1.68
CA LEU A 315 27.29 -3.70 -0.97
C LEU A 315 26.75 -2.98 0.26
N LEU A 316 27.59 -2.22 0.96
CA LEU A 316 27.17 -1.36 2.07
C LEU A 316 26.18 -0.29 1.57
N ARG A 317 26.41 0.26 0.38
CA ARG A 317 25.49 1.25 -0.22
C ARG A 317 24.15 0.66 -0.63
N VAL A 318 24.14 -0.57 -1.15
CA VAL A 318 22.92 -1.34 -1.44
C VAL A 318 22.18 -1.66 -0.13
N LEU A 319 22.90 -2.00 0.95
CA LEU A 319 22.35 -2.20 2.29
C LEU A 319 21.67 -0.92 2.80
N ASP A 320 22.38 0.20 2.86
CA ASP A 320 21.88 1.47 3.38
C ASP A 320 20.66 1.97 2.60
N HIS A 321 20.71 1.86 1.28
CA HIS A 321 19.59 2.19 0.40
C HIS A 321 18.37 1.30 0.67
N SER A 322 18.57 -0.01 0.82
CA SER A 322 17.49 -0.94 1.16
C SER A 322 16.89 -0.65 2.55
N MET A 323 17.75 -0.31 3.52
CA MET A 323 17.31 0.07 4.86
C MET A 323 16.46 1.33 4.86
N CYS A 324 16.67 2.29 3.96
CA CYS A 324 15.81 3.46 3.85
C CYS A 324 14.34 3.07 3.61
N LEU A 325 14.07 2.20 2.65
CA LEU A 325 12.71 1.73 2.39
C LEU A 325 12.15 0.89 3.55
N PHE A 326 12.95 -0.02 4.09
CA PHE A 326 12.50 -0.92 5.16
C PHE A 326 12.20 -0.18 6.47
N LEU A 327 13.01 0.83 6.80
CA LEU A 327 12.74 1.73 7.93
C LEU A 327 11.50 2.58 7.69
N ALA A 328 11.29 3.09 6.47
CA ALA A 328 10.07 3.82 6.14
C ALA A 328 8.82 2.94 6.36
N VAL A 329 8.83 1.70 5.85
CA VAL A 329 7.73 0.75 6.05
C VAL A 329 7.53 0.42 7.53
N THR A 330 8.61 0.23 8.28
CA THR A 330 8.57 -0.03 9.72
C THR A 330 7.92 1.13 10.47
N ILE A 331 8.32 2.37 10.18
CA ILE A 331 7.76 3.58 10.79
C ILE A 331 6.27 3.72 10.46
N ALA A 332 5.88 3.53 9.19
CA ALA A 332 4.48 3.58 8.78
C ALA A 332 3.62 2.55 9.53
N CYS A 333 4.19 1.36 9.79
CA CYS A 333 3.53 0.26 10.49
C CYS A 333 3.59 0.35 12.02
N PHE A 334 4.17 1.40 12.62
CA PHE A 334 4.11 1.56 14.07
C PHE A 334 2.70 1.82 14.57
N SER A 335 2.38 1.31 15.76
CA SER A 335 1.08 1.50 16.43
C SER A 335 0.83 2.92 16.92
N THR A 336 1.79 3.83 16.73
CA THR A 336 1.72 5.23 17.14
C THR A 336 2.34 6.12 16.06
N ALA A 337 1.65 7.21 15.73
CA ALA A 337 2.14 8.21 14.78
C ALA A 337 2.52 9.50 15.52
N SER A 338 3.56 10.17 15.03
CA SER A 338 3.97 11.51 15.46
C SER A 338 4.43 12.30 14.24
N HIS A 339 4.49 13.64 14.37
CA HIS A 339 5.00 14.51 13.31
C HIS A 339 6.43 14.12 12.90
N GLU A 340 7.31 13.91 13.87
CA GLU A 340 8.70 13.48 13.67
C GLU A 340 8.79 12.15 12.88
N ARG A 341 7.91 11.19 13.19
CA ARG A 341 7.88 9.90 12.49
C ARG A 341 7.36 10.05 11.07
N ALA A 342 6.33 10.87 10.86
CA ALA A 342 5.83 11.14 9.51
C ALA A 342 6.91 11.82 8.66
N GLU A 343 7.63 12.81 9.19
CA GLU A 343 8.75 13.45 8.51
C GLU A 343 9.88 12.46 8.19
N MET A 344 10.26 11.64 9.17
CA MET A 344 11.27 10.59 8.98
C MET A 344 10.86 9.62 7.87
N TYR A 345 9.60 9.16 7.87
CA TYR A 345 9.04 8.31 6.83
C TYR A 345 9.21 8.92 5.43
N ARG A 346 8.79 10.17 5.24
CA ARG A 346 8.85 10.84 3.94
C ARG A 346 10.29 11.10 3.48
N ASN A 347 11.19 11.44 4.41
CA ASN A 347 12.61 11.65 4.11
C ASN A 347 13.32 10.34 3.72
N LEU A 348 13.02 9.24 4.41
CA LEU A 348 13.55 7.91 4.06
C LEU A 348 13.06 7.46 2.68
N LEU A 349 11.79 7.69 2.34
CA LEU A 349 11.29 7.43 1.00
C LEU A 349 11.98 8.29 -0.07
N LYS A 350 12.24 9.58 0.22
CA LYS A 350 13.01 10.45 -0.67
C LYS A 350 14.39 9.88 -0.95
N HIS A 351 15.17 9.57 0.09
CA HIS A 351 16.50 8.99 -0.07
C HIS A 351 16.49 7.69 -0.87
N TRP A 352 15.53 6.80 -0.58
CA TRP A 352 15.37 5.57 -1.35
C TRP A 352 15.07 5.84 -2.83
N LEU A 353 14.13 6.74 -3.16
CA LEU A 353 13.72 6.95 -4.54
C LEU A 353 14.74 7.75 -5.36
N ASP A 354 15.42 8.73 -4.76
CA ASP A 354 16.45 9.55 -5.41
C ASP A 354 17.62 8.69 -5.92
N ASP A 355 18.05 7.70 -5.15
CA ASP A 355 19.19 6.84 -5.48
C ASP A 355 18.82 5.52 -6.18
N LEU A 356 17.53 5.21 -6.29
CA LEU A 356 17.04 3.92 -6.79
C LEU A 356 17.64 3.55 -8.15
N TYR A 357 17.58 4.45 -9.12
CA TYR A 357 18.07 4.14 -10.48
C TYR A 357 19.55 4.43 -10.68
N ASN A 358 20.20 5.13 -9.74
CA ASN A 358 21.65 5.26 -9.72
C ASN A 358 22.30 3.95 -9.27
N LEU A 359 21.72 3.30 -8.25
CA LEU A 359 22.19 2.02 -7.72
C LEU A 359 21.68 0.82 -8.51
N PHE A 360 20.44 0.88 -9.01
CA PHE A 360 19.83 -0.20 -9.79
C PHE A 360 19.35 0.29 -11.17
N PRO A 361 20.25 0.65 -12.09
CA PRO A 361 19.87 1.10 -13.44
C PRO A 361 19.00 0.08 -14.19
N HIS A 362 19.20 -1.23 -13.91
CA HIS A 362 18.42 -2.31 -14.52
C HIS A 362 16.98 -2.39 -14.05
N ALA A 363 16.65 -1.81 -12.89
CA ALA A 363 15.29 -1.81 -12.36
C ALA A 363 14.41 -0.76 -13.04
N ARG A 364 15.01 0.17 -13.81
CA ARG A 364 14.27 1.19 -14.56
C ARG A 364 13.46 0.54 -15.68
N THR A 365 12.15 0.66 -15.59
CA THR A 365 11.23 0.14 -16.62
C THR A 365 10.75 1.26 -17.55
N ARG A 366 10.03 0.91 -18.63
CA ARG A 366 9.45 1.91 -19.54
C ARG A 366 8.27 2.69 -18.95
N LYS A 367 7.71 2.24 -17.82
CA LYS A 367 6.56 2.89 -17.16
C LYS A 367 6.82 2.98 -15.68
N GLU A 368 6.99 4.19 -15.18
CA GLU A 368 7.11 4.43 -13.75
C GLU A 368 5.81 4.04 -13.04
N LYS A 369 5.93 3.60 -11.78
CA LYS A 369 4.79 3.15 -10.99
C LYS A 369 4.19 4.34 -10.25
N PRO A 370 2.88 4.63 -10.37
CA PRO A 370 2.20 5.67 -9.58
C PRO A 370 2.42 5.51 -8.07
N ASN A 371 2.58 4.27 -7.60
CA ASN A 371 2.86 3.93 -6.20
C ASN A 371 4.09 4.66 -5.66
N PHE A 372 5.13 4.88 -6.46
CA PHE A 372 6.34 5.60 -6.01
C PHE A 372 6.02 7.02 -5.57
N HIS A 373 5.18 7.71 -6.33
CA HIS A 373 4.73 9.06 -5.99
C HIS A 373 3.70 9.04 -4.86
N VAL A 374 2.61 8.26 -4.99
CA VAL A 374 1.51 8.33 -4.01
C VAL A 374 1.91 7.81 -2.62
N ALA A 375 2.99 7.02 -2.50
CA ALA A 375 3.55 6.62 -1.21
C ALA A 375 4.06 7.82 -0.38
N PHE A 376 4.53 8.89 -1.01
CA PHE A 376 4.89 10.13 -0.30
C PHE A 376 3.68 10.73 0.40
N HIS A 377 2.49 10.55 -0.18
CA HIS A 377 1.26 11.10 0.38
C HIS A 377 0.66 10.30 1.55
N ILE A 378 1.29 9.18 1.93
CA ILE A 378 0.98 8.53 3.22
C ILE A 378 1.41 9.44 4.39
N TYR A 379 2.35 10.36 4.17
CA TYR A 379 2.74 11.37 5.15
C TYR A 379 1.52 12.13 5.71
N GLU A 380 0.66 12.66 4.83
CA GLU A 380 -0.51 13.44 5.24
C GLU A 380 -1.49 12.59 6.06
N PHE A 381 -1.67 11.32 5.70
CA PHE A 381 -2.57 10.42 6.42
C PHE A 381 -2.01 9.96 7.78
N LEU A 382 -0.69 9.83 7.91
CA LEU A 382 -0.06 9.60 9.22
C LEU A 382 -0.31 10.77 10.17
N LEU A 383 -0.37 12.00 9.65
CA LEU A 383 -0.70 13.19 10.44
C LEU A 383 -2.20 13.31 10.74
N LEU A 384 -3.06 13.02 9.76
CA LEU A 384 -4.51 13.20 9.89
C LEU A 384 -5.20 12.08 10.68
N PHE A 385 -4.81 10.83 10.44
CA PHE A 385 -5.53 9.64 10.93
C PHE A 385 -4.66 8.71 11.78
N GLY A 386 -3.39 9.06 11.95
CA GLY A 386 -2.45 8.27 12.72
C GLY A 386 -1.97 7.01 11.97
N PRO A 387 -1.59 5.95 12.72
CA PRO A 387 -1.01 4.73 12.17
C PRO A 387 -1.79 4.11 11.01
N VAL A 388 -1.07 3.55 10.02
CA VAL A 388 -1.69 2.90 8.85
C VAL A 388 -2.59 1.72 9.22
N MET A 389 -2.36 1.09 10.39
CA MET A 389 -3.21 0.01 10.91
C MET A 389 -4.65 0.45 11.18
N SER A 390 -4.89 1.75 11.31
CA SER A 390 -6.20 2.35 11.54
C SER A 390 -6.98 2.60 10.24
N TRP A 391 -6.38 2.34 9.08
CA TRP A 391 -7.00 2.62 7.78
C TRP A 391 -6.47 1.75 6.62
N TRP A 392 -5.81 0.63 6.89
CA TRP A 392 -5.37 -0.34 5.88
C TRP A 392 -6.49 -1.30 5.41
N THR A 393 -6.29 -1.95 4.27
CA THR A 393 -7.29 -2.85 3.65
C THR A 393 -7.32 -4.28 4.20
N PHE A 394 -6.32 -4.72 4.98
CA PHE A 394 -6.23 -6.10 5.48
C PHE A 394 -7.52 -6.68 6.09
N PRO A 395 -8.27 -5.97 6.96
CA PRO A 395 -9.52 -6.48 7.52
C PRO A 395 -10.59 -6.76 6.45
N PHE A 396 -10.68 -5.89 5.45
CA PHE A 396 -11.67 -6.00 4.37
C PHE A 396 -11.30 -7.13 3.39
N GLU A 397 -10.01 -7.30 3.08
CA GLU A 397 -9.53 -8.46 2.29
C GLU A 397 -9.80 -9.80 2.97
N ARG A 398 -9.64 -9.86 4.31
CA ARG A 398 -10.01 -11.06 5.07
C ARG A 398 -11.50 -11.37 4.97
N LEU A 399 -12.35 -10.34 5.01
CA LEU A 399 -13.80 -10.48 4.81
C LEU A 399 -14.12 -10.99 3.40
N ILE A 400 -13.53 -10.40 2.36
CA ILE A 400 -13.70 -10.84 0.96
C ILE A 400 -13.26 -12.31 0.82
N GLY A 401 -12.10 -12.67 1.36
CA GLY A 401 -11.59 -14.04 1.33
C GLY A 401 -12.45 -15.04 2.12
N ALA A 402 -13.17 -14.60 3.15
CA ALA A 402 -14.17 -15.42 3.84
C ALA A 402 -15.42 -15.62 2.98
N LEU A 403 -15.93 -14.56 2.34
CA LEU A 403 -17.09 -14.60 1.45
C LEU A 403 -16.86 -15.50 0.23
N GLN A 404 -15.67 -15.43 -0.37
CA GLN A 404 -15.29 -16.29 -1.50
C GLN A 404 -15.27 -17.79 -1.17
N LYS A 405 -15.17 -18.17 0.10
CA LYS A 405 -15.20 -19.56 0.56
C LYS A 405 -16.61 -20.07 0.83
N ILE A 406 -17.61 -19.20 0.88
CA ILE A 406 -19.00 -19.60 1.08
C ILE A 406 -19.45 -20.38 -0.16
N PRO A 407 -19.95 -21.62 -0.01
CA PRO A 407 -20.45 -22.39 -1.13
C PRO A 407 -21.55 -21.61 -1.85
N ASN A 408 -21.33 -21.32 -3.13
CA ASN A 408 -22.37 -20.79 -3.99
C ASN A 408 -23.17 -21.96 -4.57
N ASN A 409 -24.50 -21.87 -4.55
CA ASN A 409 -25.39 -22.94 -5.00
C ASN A 409 -25.33 -23.22 -6.51
N SER A 410 -24.32 -22.74 -7.25
CA SER A 410 -24.08 -22.95 -8.69
C SER A 410 -25.27 -22.65 -9.62
N HIS A 411 -26.34 -22.07 -9.08
CA HIS A 411 -27.52 -21.59 -9.77
C HIS A 411 -27.50 -20.07 -9.69
N LEU A 412 -26.86 -19.45 -10.69
CA LEU A 412 -27.08 -18.06 -11.06
C LEU A 412 -27.71 -18.04 -12.46
#